data_AF-A0A0L7M542-F1
#
_entry.id   AF-A0A0L7M542-F1
#
_cell.length_a   1.000
_cell.length_b   1.000
_cell.length_c   1.000
_cell.angle_alpha   90.00
_cell.angle_beta   90.00
_cell.angle_gamma   90.00
#
_symmetry.space_group_name_H-M   'P 1'
#
loop_
_entity.id
_entity.type
_entity.pdbx_description
1 polymer ?
#
loop_
_entity_poly.entity_id
_entity_poly.type
_entity_poly.pdbx_seq_one_letter_code
_entity_poly.pdbx_strand_id
1 'polypeptide(L)'
;MECIEKKLDIIGNDIIHIDFYIHKNCKIIMKLGFFFDKVMNISINQWLRLGLIREKFCNINIDNLIVYLSFLYSLLKDNINVQDDKNKIWVPPDTFERTSSKFLIRYKDIVYTKVKIVKHLPYLIFGLTNDDIENNFKELIEQETFADLHMENPSVEKKINEVCEKINKKVSIQNIDDKMNDISYYIPYNISSDMPPKKKEKNIVKPLKESQQITSIYFDNKDATCYSKRILRYENAQLIRFRWYNENEGDKNKDIFIERKTHHEEWTGEVSTKERFVLEQKYVLKFMKGDLNISDFFLKKLKKNNNKDYEKKELSKDYNYKKEEINKILQHGCDYNKSSQNNNNIKNINHNNNNNNNNNIIGEKNTSEYRKKIKKNIKLAKDIQMMIIKNKLEPIIRTSYLRSAFQLQNNNSVRISIDTNVSMLNEYVRKRKNWCRLSEEALRKNEIIRLNYGIIEIKLKTDNMPTWITNILNNNESINAYKYSKYQTAMALLHAEKIKYIPIWIHQNIQSIFHSSNNNIDNNSIQKLSDKYITNNSNHVLSLNNNILNMSNPSSIK
;
A
#
# COMPACT_ATOMS: atom_id res chain seq x y z
N MET A 1 -5.22 22.36 25.98
CA MET A 1 -5.01 20.99 25.45
C MET A 1 -6.34 20.31 25.17
N GLU A 2 -7.19 20.05 26.17
CA GLU A 2 -8.50 19.40 25.96
C GLU A 2 -9.43 20.18 25.00
N CYS A 3 -9.39 21.52 25.03
CA CYS A 3 -10.10 22.38 24.08
C CYS A 3 -9.59 22.21 22.63
N ILE A 4 -8.30 21.95 22.43
CA ILE A 4 -7.71 21.73 21.09
C ILE A 4 -8.07 20.34 20.58
N GLU A 5 -7.99 19.31 21.42
CA GLU A 5 -8.43 17.96 21.03
C GLU A 5 -9.90 17.94 20.62
N LYS A 6 -10.78 18.61 21.39
CA LYS A 6 -12.20 18.77 21.03
C LYS A 6 -12.38 19.47 19.69
N LYS A 7 -11.59 20.50 19.38
CA LYS A 7 -11.61 21.16 18.07
C LYS A 7 -11.18 20.22 16.93
N LEU A 8 -10.11 19.42 17.14
CA LEU A 8 -9.68 18.43 16.15
C LEU A 8 -10.72 17.33 15.95
N ASP A 9 -11.39 16.91 17.00
CA ASP A 9 -12.49 15.94 16.92
C ASP A 9 -13.68 16.49 16.10
N ILE A 10 -14.01 17.79 16.26
CA ILE A 10 -15.01 18.48 15.45
C ILE A 10 -14.59 18.50 13.98
N ILE A 11 -13.36 18.92 13.68
CA ILE A 11 -12.80 18.93 12.31
C ILE A 11 -12.85 17.52 11.69
N GLY A 12 -12.53 16.49 12.47
CA GLY A 12 -12.64 15.10 12.02
C GLY A 12 -14.08 14.73 11.64
N ASN A 13 -15.07 15.14 12.44
CA ASN A 13 -16.48 14.93 12.13
C ASN A 13 -16.93 15.73 10.90
N ASP A 14 -16.41 16.94 10.70
CA ASP A 14 -16.69 17.75 9.51
C ASP A 14 -16.15 17.08 8.24
N ILE A 15 -14.95 16.51 8.28
CA ILE A 15 -14.38 15.72 7.16
C ILE A 15 -15.30 14.54 6.82
N ILE A 16 -15.81 13.83 7.83
CA ILE A 16 -16.77 12.72 7.64
C ILE A 16 -18.06 13.23 7.01
N HIS A 17 -18.57 14.37 7.47
CA HIS A 17 -19.80 14.95 6.95
C HIS A 17 -19.65 15.44 5.51
N ILE A 18 -18.51 16.04 5.16
CA ILE A 18 -18.17 16.45 3.80
C ILE A 18 -18.10 15.23 2.87
N ASP A 19 -17.42 14.15 3.26
CA ASP A 19 -17.38 12.92 2.48
C ASP A 19 -18.79 12.35 2.25
N PHE A 20 -19.60 12.31 3.32
CA PHE A 20 -20.98 11.89 3.24
C PHE A 20 -21.79 12.77 2.28
N TYR A 21 -21.66 14.10 2.38
CA TYR A 21 -22.33 15.05 1.51
C TYR A 21 -21.96 14.84 0.04
N ILE A 22 -20.67 14.73 -0.27
CA ILE A 22 -20.18 14.52 -1.65
C ILE A 22 -20.73 13.20 -2.19
N HIS A 23 -20.51 12.09 -1.47
CA HIS A 23 -20.95 10.78 -1.92
C HIS A 23 -22.47 10.69 -2.09
N LYS A 24 -23.23 11.26 -1.15
CA LYS A 24 -24.69 11.25 -1.19
C LYS A 24 -25.20 12.07 -2.38
N ASN A 25 -24.70 13.28 -2.59
CA ASN A 25 -25.11 14.13 -3.70
C ASN A 25 -24.69 13.56 -5.04
N CYS A 26 -23.44 13.09 -5.20
CA CYS A 26 -22.99 12.40 -6.42
C CYS A 26 -23.88 11.20 -6.75
N LYS A 27 -24.25 10.40 -5.73
CA LYS A 27 -25.15 9.26 -5.91
C LYS A 27 -26.55 9.72 -6.32
N ILE A 28 -27.07 10.80 -5.76
CA ILE A 28 -28.38 11.37 -6.13
C ILE A 28 -28.33 11.90 -7.57
N ILE A 29 -27.32 12.69 -7.94
CA ILE A 29 -27.18 13.24 -9.29
C ILE A 29 -27.02 12.12 -10.32
N MET A 30 -26.18 11.12 -10.04
CA MET A 30 -26.08 9.95 -10.92
C MET A 30 -27.41 9.21 -11.03
N LYS A 31 -28.14 9.02 -9.93
CA LYS A 31 -29.49 8.43 -9.98
C LYS A 31 -30.47 9.27 -10.81
N LEU A 32 -30.40 10.59 -10.72
CA LEU A 32 -31.19 11.51 -11.55
C LEU A 32 -30.78 11.43 -13.02
N GLY A 33 -29.48 11.36 -13.31
CA GLY A 33 -28.98 11.14 -14.67
C GLY A 33 -29.43 9.81 -15.26
N PHE A 34 -29.46 8.74 -14.46
CA PHE A 34 -30.06 7.47 -14.86
C PHE A 34 -31.54 7.57 -15.12
N PHE A 35 -32.26 8.21 -14.21
CA PHE A 35 -33.66 8.45 -14.39
C PHE A 35 -33.91 9.25 -15.68
N PHE A 36 -33.10 10.27 -15.96
CA PHE A 36 -33.17 11.09 -17.17
C PHE A 36 -32.85 10.29 -18.45
N ASP A 37 -31.73 9.56 -18.48
CA ASP A 37 -31.35 8.68 -19.60
C ASP A 37 -32.49 7.72 -19.95
N LYS A 38 -33.10 7.17 -18.89
CA LYS A 38 -34.22 6.25 -19.01
C LYS A 38 -35.47 6.93 -19.57
N VAL A 39 -35.82 8.11 -19.07
CA VAL A 39 -37.00 8.88 -19.54
C VAL A 39 -36.83 9.34 -20.98
N MET A 40 -35.62 9.75 -21.37
CA MET A 40 -35.35 10.34 -22.68
C MET A 40 -34.87 9.34 -23.73
N ASN A 41 -34.59 8.09 -23.33
CA ASN A 41 -33.95 7.06 -24.17
C ASN A 41 -32.62 7.54 -24.79
N ILE A 42 -31.81 8.24 -23.99
CA ILE A 42 -30.48 8.74 -24.34
C ILE A 42 -29.47 8.16 -23.36
N SER A 43 -28.20 8.09 -23.72
CA SER A 43 -27.11 7.64 -22.85
C SER A 43 -26.21 8.80 -22.40
N ILE A 44 -26.72 9.78 -21.65
CA ILE A 44 -25.92 10.91 -21.14
C ILE A 44 -25.17 10.56 -19.85
N ASN A 45 -25.49 9.46 -19.17
CA ASN A 45 -24.84 9.11 -17.89
C ASN A 45 -23.31 9.02 -17.96
N GLN A 46 -22.76 8.56 -19.07
CA GLN A 46 -21.30 8.54 -19.25
C GLN A 46 -20.73 9.96 -19.26
N TRP A 47 -21.40 10.87 -19.98
CA TRP A 47 -21.03 12.27 -20.01
C TRP A 47 -21.24 12.95 -18.65
N LEU A 48 -22.38 12.73 -17.99
CA LEU A 48 -22.69 13.28 -16.67
C LEU A 48 -21.69 12.79 -15.62
N ARG A 49 -21.32 11.51 -15.66
CA ARG A 49 -20.30 10.94 -14.78
C ARG A 49 -18.95 11.62 -14.98
N LEU A 50 -18.52 11.78 -16.23
CA LEU A 50 -17.26 12.46 -16.55
C LEU A 50 -17.31 13.94 -16.17
N GLY A 51 -18.48 14.58 -16.31
CA GLY A 51 -18.73 15.95 -15.87
C GLY A 51 -18.60 16.08 -14.35
N LEU A 52 -19.33 15.27 -13.59
CA LEU A 52 -19.29 15.27 -12.12
C LEU A 52 -17.88 15.06 -11.58
N ILE A 53 -17.10 14.15 -12.15
CA ILE A 53 -15.72 13.93 -11.70
C ILE A 53 -14.85 15.18 -11.86
N ARG A 54 -15.17 16.06 -12.81
CA ARG A 54 -14.46 17.33 -13.05
C ARG A 54 -14.98 18.46 -12.18
N GLU A 55 -16.15 18.32 -11.58
CA GLU A 55 -16.73 19.35 -10.71
C GLU A 55 -15.91 19.51 -9.43
N LYS A 56 -15.71 20.77 -9.03
CA LYS A 56 -14.84 21.11 -7.88
C LYS A 56 -15.33 20.52 -6.57
N PHE A 57 -16.64 20.48 -6.36
CA PHE A 57 -17.22 19.92 -5.12
C PHE A 57 -17.03 18.41 -5.02
N CYS A 58 -16.92 17.72 -6.17
CA CYS A 58 -16.59 16.31 -6.19
C CYS A 58 -15.09 16.12 -5.97
N ASN A 59 -14.25 16.91 -6.63
CA ASN A 59 -12.80 16.77 -6.66
C ASN A 59 -12.09 17.31 -5.40
N ILE A 60 -12.53 16.89 -4.22
CA ILE A 60 -11.91 17.21 -2.95
C ILE A 60 -11.06 16.01 -2.51
N ASN A 61 -9.77 16.26 -2.24
CA ASN A 61 -8.88 15.21 -1.73
C ASN A 61 -9.08 15.03 -0.22
N ILE A 62 -10.12 14.28 0.14
CA ILE A 62 -10.48 13.95 1.53
C ILE A 62 -9.32 13.25 2.26
N ASP A 63 -8.58 12.39 1.57
CA ASP A 63 -7.49 11.65 2.21
C ASP A 63 -6.31 12.57 2.58
N ASN A 64 -6.01 13.62 1.81
CA ASN A 64 -5.02 14.64 2.22
C ASN A 64 -5.46 15.37 3.49
N LEU A 65 -6.75 15.71 3.62
CA LEU A 65 -7.29 16.31 4.84
C LEU A 65 -7.11 15.40 6.05
N ILE A 66 -7.29 14.08 5.87
CA ILE A 66 -7.05 13.10 6.93
C ILE A 66 -5.56 13.01 7.30
N VAL A 67 -4.65 13.13 6.33
CA VAL A 67 -3.20 13.18 6.58
C VAL A 67 -2.85 14.42 7.42
N TYR A 68 -3.38 15.59 7.09
CA TYR A 68 -3.15 16.80 7.89
C TYR A 68 -3.77 16.68 9.28
N LEU A 69 -4.99 16.15 9.40
CA LEU A 69 -5.61 15.89 10.68
C LEU A 69 -4.74 14.95 11.54
N SER A 70 -4.18 13.91 10.92
CA SER A 70 -3.23 13.02 11.58
C SER A 70 -1.98 13.74 12.06
N PHE A 71 -1.42 14.65 11.25
CA PHE A 71 -0.26 15.46 11.61
C PHE A 71 -0.56 16.35 12.82
N LEU A 72 -1.73 16.99 12.85
CA LEU A 72 -2.18 17.81 13.99
C LEU A 72 -2.33 16.99 15.28
N TYR A 73 -2.92 15.78 15.22
CA TYR A 73 -2.97 14.89 16.38
C TYR A 73 -1.59 14.42 16.84
N SER A 74 -0.65 14.22 15.90
CA SER A 74 0.74 13.91 16.24
C SER A 74 1.42 15.05 16.99
N LEU A 75 1.30 16.29 16.49
CA LEU A 75 1.86 17.48 17.17
C LEU A 75 1.28 17.65 18.58
N LEU A 76 -0.02 17.41 18.76
CA LEU A 76 -0.67 17.47 20.06
C LEU A 76 -0.07 16.44 21.05
N LYS A 77 0.27 15.23 20.58
CA LYS A 77 0.87 14.16 21.39
C LYS A 77 2.35 14.36 21.65
N ASP A 78 3.09 14.92 20.70
CA ASP A 78 4.51 15.21 20.86
C ASP A 78 4.74 16.33 21.88
N ASN A 79 3.80 17.27 22.00
CA ASN A 79 3.79 18.27 23.09
C ASN A 79 3.58 17.65 24.49
N ILE A 80 3.25 16.35 24.60
CA ILE A 80 3.10 15.61 25.86
C ILE A 80 4.37 14.79 26.18
N ASN A 81 5.14 14.39 25.16
CA ASN A 81 6.36 13.60 25.32
C ASN A 81 7.59 14.38 24.84
N VAL A 82 8.31 15.00 25.78
CA VAL A 82 9.63 15.57 25.54
C VAL A 82 10.63 14.41 25.38
N GLN A 83 10.89 13.95 24.14
CA GLN A 83 12.20 13.49 23.63
C GLN A 83 12.08 12.82 22.23
N ASP A 84 12.79 13.45 21.28
CA ASP A 84 13.67 12.90 20.22
C ASP A 84 13.20 12.20 18.93
N ASP A 85 14.01 12.51 17.90
CA ASP A 85 14.19 11.98 16.53
C ASP A 85 13.09 12.18 15.46
N LYS A 86 12.90 13.44 15.05
CA LYS A 86 12.02 13.86 13.93
C LYS A 86 12.43 13.36 12.53
N ASN A 87 13.61 12.76 12.36
CA ASN A 87 14.25 12.59 11.04
C ASN A 87 14.39 11.15 10.52
N LYS A 88 13.49 10.23 10.87
CA LYS A 88 13.55 8.85 10.36
C LYS A 88 12.53 8.58 9.25
N ILE A 89 13.02 8.33 8.04
CA ILE A 89 12.20 7.88 6.91
C ILE A 89 11.56 6.54 7.30
N TRP A 90 10.23 6.48 7.28
CA TRP A 90 9.52 5.25 7.64
C TRP A 90 9.71 4.17 6.56
N VAL A 91 10.17 2.98 6.99
CA VAL A 91 10.30 1.79 6.16
C VAL A 91 9.52 0.65 6.82
N PRO A 92 8.74 -0.13 6.05
CA PRO A 92 8.00 -1.24 6.63
C PRO A 92 8.96 -2.28 7.25
N PRO A 93 8.77 -2.67 8.51
CA PRO A 93 9.63 -3.63 9.20
C PRO A 93 9.69 -5.02 8.53
N ASP A 94 10.85 -5.68 8.59
CA ASP A 94 11.12 -6.95 7.89
C ASP A 94 10.66 -8.23 8.64
N THR A 95 10.65 -8.30 9.98
CA THR A 95 10.19 -9.49 10.76
C THR A 95 9.71 -9.13 12.17
N PHE A 96 8.47 -9.45 12.54
CA PHE A 96 7.92 -9.28 13.90
C PHE A 96 6.83 -10.33 14.17
N GLU A 97 6.86 -10.97 15.34
CA GLU A 97 5.78 -11.83 15.86
C GLU A 97 4.57 -10.96 16.19
N ARG A 98 3.47 -11.17 15.46
CA ARG A 98 2.21 -10.46 15.66
C ARG A 98 1.04 -11.37 15.31
N THR A 99 -0.05 -11.27 16.08
CA THR A 99 -1.36 -11.73 15.62
C THR A 99 -1.89 -10.75 14.58
N SER A 100 -2.42 -11.26 13.47
CA SER A 100 -2.95 -10.44 12.39
C SER A 100 -4.37 -10.86 12.06
N SER A 101 -5.30 -9.95 12.35
CA SER A 101 -6.73 -10.11 12.07
C SER A 101 -7.12 -9.25 10.88
N LYS A 102 -8.04 -9.76 10.05
CA LYS A 102 -8.51 -9.08 8.84
C LYS A 102 -10.01 -8.91 8.91
N PHE A 103 -10.48 -7.73 8.55
CA PHE A 103 -11.89 -7.37 8.56
C PHE A 103 -12.28 -6.80 7.20
N LEU A 104 -13.50 -7.07 6.77
CA LEU A 104 -14.11 -6.49 5.58
C LEU A 104 -14.96 -5.30 6.02
N ILE A 105 -14.82 -4.19 5.31
CA ILE A 105 -15.53 -2.94 5.61
C ILE A 105 -16.21 -2.39 4.36
N ARG A 106 -17.42 -1.83 4.52
CA ARG A 106 -18.12 -1.18 3.42
C ARG A 106 -17.36 0.08 3.00
N TYR A 107 -17.38 0.38 1.71
CA TYR A 107 -16.67 1.54 1.18
C TYR A 107 -17.12 2.88 1.79
N LYS A 108 -18.42 3.03 2.09
CA LYS A 108 -18.98 4.24 2.74
C LYS A 108 -18.40 4.52 4.13
N ASP A 109 -17.85 3.50 4.80
CA ASP A 109 -17.38 3.61 6.18
C ASP A 109 -15.85 3.80 6.25
N ILE A 110 -15.15 3.85 5.10
CA ILE A 110 -13.69 3.95 5.04
C ILE A 110 -13.20 5.28 5.58
N VAL A 111 -13.78 6.41 5.15
CA VAL A 111 -13.36 7.76 5.61
C VAL A 111 -13.58 7.90 7.11
N TYR A 112 -14.76 7.52 7.59
CA TYR A 112 -15.06 7.43 9.02
C TYR A 112 -13.99 6.64 9.78
N THR A 113 -13.64 5.45 9.28
CA THR A 113 -12.64 4.58 9.90
C THR A 113 -11.26 5.22 9.93
N LYS A 114 -10.82 5.83 8.82
CA LYS A 114 -9.54 6.51 8.75
C LYS A 114 -9.48 7.67 9.76
N VAL A 115 -10.52 8.51 9.82
CA VAL A 115 -10.63 9.63 10.78
C VAL A 115 -10.55 9.14 12.22
N LYS A 116 -11.28 8.09 12.59
CA LYS A 116 -11.22 7.54 13.96
C LYS A 116 -9.87 6.87 14.27
N ILE A 117 -9.19 6.29 13.29
CA ILE A 117 -7.85 5.73 13.48
C ILE A 117 -6.80 6.83 13.70
N VAL A 118 -6.84 7.94 12.93
CA VAL A 118 -5.79 8.99 13.03
C VAL A 118 -5.77 9.70 14.39
N LYS A 119 -6.90 9.70 15.11
CA LYS A 119 -6.95 10.11 16.52
C LYS A 119 -5.97 9.32 17.40
N HIS A 120 -5.74 8.04 17.09
CA HIS A 120 -4.89 7.14 17.89
C HIS A 120 -3.53 6.87 17.26
N LEU A 121 -3.46 6.63 15.94
CA LEU A 121 -2.26 6.22 15.22
C LEU A 121 -1.95 7.18 14.06
N PRO A 122 -0.70 7.64 13.90
CA PRO A 122 -0.37 8.52 12.80
C PRO A 122 -0.46 7.82 11.46
N TYR A 123 -0.90 8.57 10.46
CA TYR A 123 -0.92 8.19 9.06
C TYR A 123 0.52 8.13 8.52
N LEU A 124 0.86 7.04 7.84
CA LEU A 124 2.21 6.82 7.30
C LEU A 124 2.21 6.86 5.79
N ILE A 125 2.98 7.79 5.23
CA ILE A 125 3.19 7.90 3.79
C ILE A 125 4.58 7.38 3.43
N PHE A 126 4.63 6.49 2.45
CA PHE A 126 5.89 5.89 2.01
C PHE A 126 6.78 6.95 1.33
N GLY A 127 7.99 7.15 1.85
CA GLY A 127 8.99 8.04 1.25
C GLY A 127 8.86 9.53 1.61
N LEU A 128 7.95 9.87 2.53
CA LEU A 128 7.83 11.21 3.11
C LEU A 128 8.24 11.19 4.59
N THR A 129 8.89 12.27 5.03
CA THR A 129 9.12 12.57 6.45
C THR A 129 7.99 13.41 7.01
N ASN A 130 7.95 13.57 8.34
CA ASN A 130 6.98 14.49 8.96
C ASN A 130 7.20 15.93 8.48
N ASP A 131 8.46 16.33 8.22
CA ASP A 131 8.81 17.65 7.67
C ASP A 131 8.26 17.85 6.24
N ASP A 132 8.29 16.80 5.40
CA ASP A 132 7.70 16.86 4.06
C ASP A 132 6.18 17.13 4.15
N ILE A 133 5.49 16.53 5.14
CA ILE A 133 4.06 16.74 5.40
C ILE A 133 3.81 18.15 5.94
N GLU A 134 4.65 18.63 6.86
CA GLU A 134 4.55 19.98 7.42
C GLU A 134 4.72 21.06 6.34
N ASN A 135 5.69 20.90 5.45
CA ASN A 135 5.90 21.81 4.33
C ASN A 135 4.69 21.85 3.39
N ASN A 136 4.09 20.70 3.11
CA ASN A 136 2.89 20.64 2.28
C ASN A 136 1.67 21.26 2.98
N PHE A 137 1.57 21.13 4.30
CA PHE A 137 0.53 21.78 5.10
C PHE A 137 0.70 23.31 5.13
N LYS A 138 1.94 23.82 5.26
CA LYS A 138 2.23 25.26 5.18
C LYS A 138 1.88 25.84 3.82
N GLU A 139 2.20 25.13 2.74
CA GLU A 139 1.84 25.56 1.38
C GLU A 139 0.32 25.72 1.22
N LEU A 140 -0.47 24.81 1.80
CA LEU A 140 -1.94 24.91 1.79
C LEU A 140 -2.43 26.19 2.50
N ILE A 141 -1.87 26.50 3.68
CA ILE A 141 -2.22 27.72 4.43
C ILE A 141 -1.80 28.99 3.67
N GLU A 142 -0.61 28.97 3.05
CA GLU A 142 -0.12 30.09 2.24
C GLU A 142 -1.01 30.32 1.00
N GLN A 143 -1.54 29.27 0.37
CA GLN A 143 -2.47 29.41 -0.75
C GLN A 143 -3.81 30.05 -0.32
N GLU A 144 -4.33 29.72 0.86
CA GLU A 144 -5.59 30.29 1.39
C GLU A 144 -5.42 31.75 1.81
N THR A 145 -4.34 32.09 2.52
CA THR A 145 -4.03 33.48 2.91
C THR A 145 -3.87 34.42 1.70
N PHE A 146 -3.34 33.92 0.57
CA PHE A 146 -3.33 34.68 -0.68
C PHE A 146 -4.71 34.77 -1.38
N ALA A 147 -5.60 33.80 -1.17
CA ALA A 147 -6.94 33.80 -1.72
C ALA A 147 -7.87 34.78 -0.98
N ASP A 148 -7.74 34.87 0.36
CA ASP A 148 -8.51 35.81 1.18
C ASP A 148 -8.20 37.28 0.86
N LEU A 149 -6.95 37.58 0.48
CA LEU A 149 -6.55 38.90 -0.04
C LEU A 149 -7.19 39.24 -1.41
N HIS A 150 -7.70 38.25 -2.15
CA HIS A 150 -8.30 38.43 -3.48
C HIS A 150 -9.84 38.31 -3.50
N MET A 151 -10.49 37.96 -2.37
CA MET A 151 -11.95 37.75 -2.29
C MET A 151 -12.75 38.98 -1.79
N GLU A 152 -12.11 40.12 -1.53
CA GLU A 152 -12.82 41.39 -1.28
C GLU A 152 -13.24 42.10 -2.59
N ASN A 153 -14.09 41.47 -3.41
CA ASN A 153 -14.73 42.17 -4.53
C ASN A 153 -16.23 41.81 -4.68
N PRO A 154 -17.15 42.64 -4.13
CA PRO A 154 -18.59 42.32 -3.99
C PRO A 154 -19.41 42.18 -5.28
N SER A 155 -18.83 42.35 -6.47
CA SER A 155 -19.61 42.46 -7.73
C SER A 155 -19.90 41.14 -8.45
N VAL A 156 -19.23 40.03 -8.07
CA VAL A 156 -19.33 38.75 -8.77
C VAL A 156 -20.45 37.86 -8.22
N GLU A 157 -20.70 37.91 -6.91
CA GLU A 157 -21.71 37.09 -6.22
C GLU A 157 -23.14 37.40 -6.69
N LYS A 158 -23.41 38.67 -7.03
CA LYS A 158 -24.72 39.11 -7.56
C LYS A 158 -25.05 38.51 -8.94
N LYS A 159 -24.04 38.31 -9.81
CA LYS A 159 -24.25 37.79 -11.17
C LYS A 159 -24.53 36.28 -11.20
N ILE A 160 -24.02 35.54 -10.22
CA ILE A 160 -24.19 34.08 -10.15
C ILE A 160 -25.62 33.74 -9.69
N ASN A 161 -26.16 34.50 -8.73
CA ASN A 161 -27.52 34.28 -8.22
C ASN A 161 -28.61 34.57 -9.27
N GLU A 162 -28.42 35.56 -10.16
CA GLU A 162 -29.37 35.87 -11.24
C GLU A 162 -29.46 34.78 -12.33
N VAL A 163 -28.38 34.00 -12.52
CA VAL A 163 -28.35 32.91 -13.51
C VAL A 163 -29.06 31.67 -12.98
N CYS A 164 -28.90 31.37 -11.68
CA CYS A 164 -29.53 30.23 -11.03
C CYS A 164 -31.07 30.35 -10.94
N GLU A 165 -31.62 31.57 -10.79
CA GLU A 165 -33.08 31.77 -10.76
C GLU A 165 -33.76 31.55 -12.12
N LYS A 166 -33.04 31.74 -13.24
CA LYS A 166 -33.59 31.55 -14.59
C LYS A 166 -33.77 30.09 -14.98
N ILE A 167 -32.97 29.19 -14.39
CA ILE A 167 -32.91 27.77 -14.76
C ILE A 167 -34.04 26.97 -14.08
N ASN A 168 -34.54 27.41 -12.92
CA ASN A 168 -35.52 26.67 -12.11
C ASN A 168 -36.98 26.74 -12.59
N LYS A 169 -37.27 27.28 -13.78
CA LYS A 169 -38.65 27.59 -14.21
C LYS A 169 -39.32 26.65 -15.21
N LYS A 170 -38.75 25.51 -15.59
CA LYS A 170 -39.45 24.51 -16.42
C LYS A 170 -39.06 23.07 -16.07
N VAL A 171 -40.05 22.29 -15.62
CA VAL A 171 -40.55 21.03 -16.22
C VAL A 171 -41.16 20.15 -15.12
N SER A 172 -42.41 19.74 -15.38
CA SER A 172 -43.26 18.88 -14.55
C SER A 172 -43.51 17.52 -15.23
N ILE A 173 -43.55 16.47 -14.40
CA ILE A 173 -44.51 15.35 -14.39
C ILE A 173 -44.24 14.03 -15.18
N GLN A 174 -44.12 12.97 -14.37
CA GLN A 174 -44.72 11.60 -14.37
C GLN A 174 -44.27 10.42 -15.28
N ASN A 175 -43.90 9.35 -14.55
CA ASN A 175 -44.33 7.94 -14.62
C ASN A 175 -43.51 6.86 -15.40
N ILE A 176 -43.01 5.93 -14.56
CA ILE A 176 -43.10 4.45 -14.64
C ILE A 176 -41.99 3.66 -15.36
N ASP A 177 -41.24 2.98 -14.49
CA ASP A 177 -40.84 1.57 -14.44
C ASP A 177 -39.82 0.90 -15.38
N ASP A 178 -38.95 0.21 -14.64
CA ASP A 178 -38.02 -0.89 -14.82
C ASP A 178 -37.23 -1.14 -16.10
N LYS A 179 -35.90 -0.93 -15.96
CA LYS A 179 -34.83 -1.93 -16.19
C LYS A 179 -33.47 -1.25 -15.95
N MET A 180 -32.94 -1.42 -14.74
CA MET A 180 -31.55 -1.10 -14.39
C MET A 180 -30.91 -2.40 -13.93
N ASN A 181 -29.68 -2.68 -14.36
CA ASN A 181 -28.58 -3.08 -13.48
C ASN A 181 -27.33 -3.36 -14.28
N ASP A 182 -26.41 -2.40 -14.27
CA ASP A 182 -25.00 -2.73 -14.22
C ASP A 182 -24.19 -1.56 -13.69
N ILE A 183 -23.20 -1.89 -12.85
CA ILE A 183 -22.08 -1.06 -12.38
C ILE A 183 -22.28 -0.38 -11.01
N SER A 184 -21.53 -0.92 -10.05
CA SER A 184 -21.25 -0.38 -8.72
C SER A 184 -20.57 0.99 -8.81
N TYR A 185 -21.26 2.00 -8.31
CA TYR A 185 -20.79 3.38 -8.25
C TYR A 185 -19.82 3.59 -7.09
N TYR A 186 -18.58 3.15 -7.30
CA TYR A 186 -17.44 3.77 -6.64
C TYR A 186 -16.70 4.60 -7.67
N ILE A 187 -16.74 5.93 -7.52
CA ILE A 187 -15.94 6.84 -8.32
C ILE A 187 -14.51 6.73 -7.77
N PRO A 188 -13.54 6.20 -8.53
CA PRO A 188 -12.16 6.19 -8.07
C PRO A 188 -11.66 7.63 -8.03
N TYR A 189 -11.50 8.16 -6.83
CA TYR A 189 -10.73 9.37 -6.58
C TYR A 189 -9.26 9.06 -6.80
N ASN A 190 -8.77 9.39 -8.00
CA ASN A 190 -7.40 9.76 -8.33
C ASN A 190 -7.30 9.84 -9.86
N ILE A 191 -7.77 10.96 -10.42
CA ILE A 191 -7.32 11.41 -11.73
C ILE A 191 -6.32 12.51 -11.44
N SER A 192 -5.03 12.23 -11.69
CA SER A 192 -4.00 13.26 -11.68
C SER A 192 -4.44 14.37 -12.63
N SER A 193 -4.63 15.57 -12.09
CA SER A 193 -4.77 16.75 -12.93
C SER A 193 -3.42 17.03 -13.58
N ASP A 194 -3.29 16.67 -14.86
CA ASP A 194 -2.26 17.25 -15.72
C ASP A 194 -2.56 18.75 -15.86
N MET A 195 -2.01 19.56 -14.96
CA MET A 195 -1.82 20.99 -15.21
C MET A 195 -0.43 21.19 -15.85
N PRO A 196 -0.32 22.04 -16.88
CA PRO A 196 0.98 22.34 -17.48
C PRO A 196 1.86 23.06 -16.45
N PRO A 197 3.18 22.76 -16.40
CA PRO A 197 4.06 23.32 -15.40
C PRO A 197 4.29 24.81 -15.69
N LYS A 198 3.72 25.68 -14.85
CA LYS A 198 4.16 27.07 -14.75
C LYS A 198 5.53 27.06 -14.06
N LYS A 199 6.58 27.37 -14.82
CA LYS A 199 7.95 27.56 -14.31
C LYS A 199 7.98 28.67 -13.27
N LYS A 200 8.14 28.29 -12.00
CA LYS A 200 8.81 29.10 -10.97
C LYS A 200 9.65 28.15 -10.13
N GLU A 201 10.94 28.44 -10.02
CA GLU A 201 11.86 27.74 -9.12
C GLU A 201 11.40 27.95 -7.68
N LYS A 202 10.70 26.95 -7.13
CA LYS A 202 10.41 26.83 -5.69
C LYS A 202 10.83 25.42 -5.29
N ASN A 203 11.38 25.29 -4.08
CA ASN A 203 11.77 24.01 -3.46
C ASN A 203 10.75 22.91 -3.81
N ILE A 204 11.22 21.81 -4.40
CA ILE A 204 10.35 20.76 -4.96
C ILE A 204 9.56 20.10 -3.82
N VAL A 205 8.33 20.59 -3.58
CA VAL A 205 7.39 19.97 -2.65
C VAL A 205 6.97 18.63 -3.24
N LYS A 206 7.28 17.54 -2.54
CA LYS A 206 6.85 16.21 -2.98
C LYS A 206 5.33 16.10 -2.83
N PRO A 207 4.61 15.58 -3.84
CA PRO A 207 3.17 15.41 -3.74
C PRO A 207 2.82 14.41 -2.64
N LEU A 208 1.80 14.72 -1.84
CA LEU A 208 1.19 13.78 -0.91
C LEU A 208 0.50 12.67 -1.72
N LYS A 209 1.21 11.54 -1.90
CA LYS A 209 0.60 10.28 -2.35
C LYS A 209 0.19 9.50 -1.11
N GLU A 210 -1.01 9.80 -0.62
CA GLU A 210 -1.57 9.30 0.61
C GLU A 210 -1.70 7.78 0.64
N SER A 211 -2.01 7.16 -0.49
CA SER A 211 -2.15 5.72 -0.60
C SER A 211 -1.07 5.12 -1.50
N GLN A 212 -0.47 4.03 -1.03
CA GLN A 212 0.54 3.32 -1.82
C GLN A 212 -0.15 2.31 -2.73
N GLN A 213 0.03 2.44 -4.05
CA GLN A 213 -0.42 1.42 -4.99
C GLN A 213 0.46 0.18 -4.87
N ILE A 214 -0.16 -0.98 -4.64
CA ILE A 214 0.52 -2.26 -4.53
C ILE A 214 -0.09 -3.20 -5.54
N THR A 215 0.75 -3.77 -6.40
CA THR A 215 0.33 -4.83 -7.32
C THR A 215 1.14 -6.08 -7.06
N SER A 216 0.48 -7.23 -7.09
CA SER A 216 1.08 -8.53 -6.85
C SER A 216 0.55 -9.54 -7.87
N ILE A 217 1.47 -10.29 -8.46
CA ILE A 217 1.19 -11.35 -9.41
C ILE A 217 1.50 -12.68 -8.74
N TYR A 218 0.50 -13.52 -8.65
CA TYR A 218 0.55 -14.83 -8.00
C TYR A 218 0.78 -15.92 -9.02
N PHE A 219 1.53 -16.92 -8.58
CA PHE A 219 1.92 -18.06 -9.38
C PHE A 219 1.21 -19.33 -8.88
N ASP A 220 0.64 -20.08 -9.80
CA ASP A 220 0.13 -21.44 -9.56
C ASP A 220 0.30 -22.26 -10.86
N ASN A 221 0.00 -23.54 -10.80
CA ASN A 221 -0.02 -24.41 -11.98
C ASN A 221 -1.45 -24.60 -12.51
N LYS A 222 -1.57 -25.33 -13.62
CA LYS A 222 -2.85 -25.64 -14.28
C LYS A 222 -3.88 -26.27 -13.33
N ASP A 223 -3.41 -27.08 -12.38
CA ASP A 223 -4.24 -27.83 -11.43
C ASP A 223 -4.51 -27.08 -10.11
N ALA A 224 -4.13 -25.80 -10.01
CA ALA A 224 -4.32 -24.96 -8.82
C ALA A 224 -3.79 -25.61 -7.52
N THR A 225 -2.61 -26.22 -7.59
CA THR A 225 -2.03 -26.95 -6.45
C THR A 225 -1.63 -26.04 -5.30
N CYS A 226 -1.08 -24.85 -5.58
CA CYS A 226 -0.76 -23.89 -4.52
C CYS A 226 -2.04 -23.42 -3.84
N TYR A 227 -3.11 -23.17 -4.59
CA TYR A 227 -4.43 -22.84 -4.04
C TYR A 227 -4.93 -23.94 -3.10
N SER A 228 -4.98 -25.18 -3.58
CA SER A 228 -5.52 -26.32 -2.83
C SER A 228 -4.77 -26.55 -1.52
N LYS A 229 -3.44 -26.52 -1.55
CA LYS A 229 -2.61 -26.64 -0.33
C LYS A 229 -2.83 -25.47 0.63
N ARG A 230 -3.03 -24.26 0.12
CA ARG A 230 -3.21 -23.04 0.94
C ARG A 230 -4.60 -22.94 1.56
N ILE A 231 -5.65 -23.40 0.88
CA ILE A 231 -7.02 -23.39 1.42
C ILE A 231 -7.19 -24.49 2.47
N LEU A 232 -6.60 -25.67 2.25
CA LEU A 232 -6.55 -26.78 3.20
C LEU A 232 -5.50 -26.61 4.30
N ARG A 233 -4.71 -25.54 4.26
CA ARG A 233 -3.67 -25.21 5.26
C ARG A 233 -2.64 -26.31 5.48
N TYR A 234 -2.25 -27.02 4.44
CA TYR A 234 -1.19 -28.02 4.61
C TYR A 234 0.11 -27.39 5.13
N GLU A 235 0.75 -28.13 6.04
CA GLU A 235 2.08 -27.80 6.52
C GLU A 235 3.04 -27.61 5.33
N ASN A 236 3.91 -26.61 5.41
CA ASN A 236 4.79 -26.17 4.33
C ASN A 236 4.07 -25.71 3.04
N ALA A 237 2.79 -25.34 3.08
CA ALA A 237 2.10 -24.81 1.90
C ALA A 237 2.70 -23.47 1.46
N GLN A 238 3.37 -23.50 0.31
CA GLN A 238 4.07 -22.36 -0.28
C GLN A 238 3.23 -21.61 -1.31
N LEU A 239 3.36 -20.28 -1.31
CA LEU A 239 2.75 -19.38 -2.29
C LEU A 239 3.79 -18.35 -2.76
N ILE A 240 4.02 -18.32 -4.07
CA ILE A 240 4.93 -17.37 -4.71
C ILE A 240 4.14 -16.20 -5.28
N ARG A 241 4.66 -14.99 -5.09
CA ARG A 241 4.16 -13.80 -5.77
C ARG A 241 5.26 -12.81 -6.09
N PHE A 242 5.13 -12.15 -7.24
CA PHE A 242 6.01 -11.06 -7.64
C PHE A 242 5.26 -9.75 -7.42
N ARG A 243 5.87 -8.82 -6.69
CA ARG A 243 5.22 -7.61 -6.23
C ARG A 243 6.02 -6.38 -6.65
N TRP A 244 5.31 -5.32 -6.98
CA TRP A 244 5.91 -4.00 -7.11
C TRP A 244 5.03 -2.95 -6.44
N TYR A 245 5.64 -1.80 -6.17
CA TYR A 245 4.98 -0.62 -5.62
C TYR A 245 4.86 0.45 -6.69
N ASN A 246 3.79 1.24 -6.64
CA ASN A 246 3.49 2.34 -7.57
C ASN A 246 3.37 1.88 -9.05
N GLU A 247 3.18 2.82 -9.96
CA GLU A 247 2.93 2.57 -11.38
C GLU A 247 4.14 1.94 -12.07
N ASN A 248 3.91 0.90 -12.87
CA ASN A 248 4.93 0.19 -13.62
C ASN A 248 4.76 0.45 -15.11
N GLU A 249 5.31 1.56 -15.59
CA GLU A 249 5.28 2.00 -16.99
C GLU A 249 6.29 1.26 -17.88
N GLY A 250 6.59 0.00 -17.55
CA GLY A 250 7.54 -0.81 -18.32
C GLY A 250 9.01 -0.48 -18.07
N ASP A 251 9.34 0.32 -17.04
CA ASP A 251 10.73 0.60 -16.66
C ASP A 251 11.52 -0.70 -16.42
N LYS A 252 12.61 -0.86 -17.17
CA LYS A 252 13.49 -2.04 -17.15
C LYS A 252 14.23 -2.20 -15.82
N ASN A 253 14.48 -1.08 -15.12
CA ASN A 253 15.25 -1.06 -13.88
C ASN A 253 14.35 -1.05 -12.64
N LYS A 254 13.02 -1.09 -12.81
CA LYS A 254 12.10 -1.12 -11.69
C LYS A 254 12.35 -2.34 -10.79
N ASP A 255 12.38 -2.09 -9.49
CA ASP A 255 12.55 -3.12 -8.48
C ASP A 255 11.29 -3.97 -8.34
N ILE A 256 11.42 -5.26 -8.62
CA ILE A 256 10.40 -6.27 -8.42
C ILE A 256 10.78 -7.13 -7.21
N PHE A 257 9.87 -7.19 -6.25
CA PHE A 257 10.00 -8.00 -5.04
C PHE A 257 9.49 -9.40 -5.32
N ILE A 258 10.41 -10.36 -5.36
CA ILE A 258 10.09 -11.77 -5.50
C ILE A 258 9.84 -12.33 -4.10
N GLU A 259 8.60 -12.67 -3.78
CA GLU A 259 8.19 -13.07 -2.44
C GLU A 259 7.71 -14.54 -2.40
N ARG A 260 8.11 -15.27 -1.36
CA ARG A 260 7.56 -16.58 -0.99
C ARG A 260 6.93 -16.49 0.39
N LYS A 261 5.71 -17.03 0.51
CA LYS A 261 5.06 -17.26 1.79
C LYS A 261 4.98 -18.75 2.05
N THR A 262 5.44 -19.19 3.22
CA THR A 262 5.33 -20.59 3.67
C THR A 262 4.39 -20.63 4.86
N HIS A 263 3.41 -21.53 4.81
CA HIS A 263 2.55 -21.81 5.96
C HIS A 263 3.22 -22.83 6.87
N HIS A 264 3.16 -22.55 8.16
CA HIS A 264 3.43 -23.51 9.23
C HIS A 264 2.21 -23.56 10.15
N GLU A 265 1.83 -24.78 10.53
CA GLU A 265 0.75 -25.10 11.45
C GLU A 265 1.19 -24.90 12.90
N GLU A 266 0.23 -24.58 13.76
CA GLU A 266 0.52 -24.17 15.14
C GLU A 266 1.19 -25.28 15.96
N TRP A 267 0.88 -26.56 15.67
CA TRP A 267 1.48 -27.72 16.36
C TRP A 267 2.97 -27.92 16.06
N THR A 268 3.50 -27.34 14.98
CA THR A 268 4.93 -27.44 14.65
C THR A 268 5.79 -26.54 15.55
N GLY A 269 5.19 -25.54 16.19
CA GLY A 269 5.91 -24.46 16.89
C GLY A 269 6.60 -23.47 15.95
N GLU A 270 6.55 -23.67 14.63
CA GLU A 270 7.14 -22.76 13.64
C GLU A 270 6.14 -21.66 13.23
N VAL A 271 6.63 -20.43 13.08
CA VAL A 271 5.80 -19.31 12.59
C VAL A 271 5.81 -19.26 11.07
N SER A 272 4.62 -19.10 10.47
CA SER A 272 4.47 -18.92 9.02
C SER A 272 5.39 -17.82 8.48
N THR A 273 6.28 -18.16 7.56
CA THR A 273 7.35 -17.26 7.11
C THR A 273 6.99 -16.49 5.84
N LYS A 274 7.54 -15.27 5.72
CA LYS A 274 7.51 -14.46 4.50
C LYS A 274 8.93 -14.03 4.16
N GLU A 275 9.43 -14.51 3.03
CA GLU A 275 10.77 -14.21 2.56
C GLU A 275 10.71 -13.49 1.21
N ARG A 276 11.68 -12.61 0.95
CA ARG A 276 11.73 -11.86 -0.30
C ARG A 276 13.15 -11.50 -0.70
N PHE A 277 13.37 -11.37 -2.01
CA PHE A 277 14.53 -10.70 -2.57
C PHE A 277 14.09 -9.75 -3.70
N VAL A 278 14.98 -8.84 -4.10
CA VAL A 278 14.70 -7.82 -5.12
C VAL A 278 15.44 -8.15 -6.41
N LEU A 279 14.73 -8.07 -7.52
CA LEU A 279 15.24 -8.28 -8.87
C LEU A 279 14.77 -7.14 -9.79
N GLU A 280 15.65 -6.62 -10.62
CA GLU A 280 15.27 -5.62 -11.64
C GLU A 280 14.36 -6.26 -12.70
N GLN A 281 13.34 -5.55 -13.14
CA GLN A 281 12.30 -6.01 -14.07
C GLN A 281 12.86 -6.75 -15.30
N LYS A 282 13.96 -6.27 -15.90
CA LYS A 282 14.59 -6.90 -17.08
C LYS A 282 15.08 -8.34 -16.87
N TYR A 283 15.36 -8.75 -15.63
CA TYR A 283 15.83 -10.10 -15.31
C TYR A 283 14.70 -11.04 -14.87
N VAL A 284 13.51 -10.52 -14.56
CA VAL A 284 12.40 -11.31 -14.00
C VAL A 284 11.95 -12.42 -14.95
N LEU A 285 11.82 -12.14 -16.25
CA LEU A 285 11.43 -13.15 -17.23
C LEU A 285 12.49 -14.26 -17.37
N LYS A 286 13.78 -13.90 -17.39
CA LYS A 286 14.88 -14.87 -17.45
C LYS A 286 14.92 -15.74 -16.18
N PHE A 287 14.67 -15.13 -15.02
CA PHE A 287 14.57 -15.84 -13.76
C PHE A 287 13.45 -16.89 -13.78
N MET A 288 12.25 -16.52 -14.24
CA MET A 288 11.11 -17.44 -14.35
C MET A 288 11.38 -18.63 -15.28
N LYS A 289 12.11 -18.42 -16.38
CA LYS A 289 12.43 -19.47 -17.35
C LYS A 289 13.54 -20.42 -16.90
N GLY A 290 14.34 -20.03 -15.90
CA GLY A 290 15.54 -20.77 -15.50
C GLY A 290 16.83 -20.28 -16.16
N ASP A 291 16.75 -19.38 -17.14
CA ASP A 291 17.89 -18.91 -17.93
C ASP A 291 18.86 -18.00 -17.15
N LEU A 292 18.44 -17.46 -16.01
CA LEU A 292 19.25 -16.57 -15.20
C LEU A 292 20.14 -17.36 -14.23
N ASN A 293 21.46 -17.26 -14.39
CA ASN A 293 22.38 -17.72 -13.35
C ASN A 293 22.31 -16.79 -12.12
N ILE A 294 21.65 -17.29 -11.08
CA ILE A 294 21.39 -16.57 -9.83
C ILE A 294 22.71 -16.23 -9.12
N SER A 295 23.65 -17.17 -9.06
CA SER A 295 24.93 -16.98 -8.35
C SER A 295 25.69 -15.81 -8.97
N ASP A 296 25.80 -15.80 -10.30
CA ASP A 296 26.51 -14.75 -11.04
C ASP A 296 25.82 -13.39 -10.90
N PHE A 297 24.49 -13.36 -10.92
CA PHE A 297 23.73 -12.13 -10.75
C PHE A 297 24.02 -11.46 -9.39
N PHE A 298 23.94 -12.22 -8.30
CA PHE A 298 24.21 -11.70 -6.96
C PHE A 298 25.71 -11.38 -6.75
N LEU A 299 26.62 -12.14 -7.35
CA LEU A 299 28.06 -11.85 -7.33
C LEU A 299 28.41 -10.56 -8.09
N LYS A 300 27.78 -10.31 -9.25
CA LYS A 300 27.94 -9.03 -9.97
C LYS A 300 27.39 -7.85 -9.16
N LYS A 301 26.26 -8.06 -8.48
CA LYS A 301 25.68 -7.05 -7.57
C LYS A 301 26.59 -6.76 -6.37
N LEU A 302 27.27 -7.77 -5.84
CA LEU A 302 28.32 -7.62 -4.80
C LEU A 302 29.49 -6.76 -5.29
N LYS A 303 30.07 -7.10 -6.45
CA LYS A 303 31.21 -6.37 -7.02
C LYS A 303 30.88 -4.89 -7.28
N LYS A 304 29.69 -4.61 -7.84
CA LYS A 304 29.25 -3.24 -8.11
C LYS A 304 29.08 -2.40 -6.83
N ASN A 305 28.61 -3.01 -5.74
CA ASN A 305 28.46 -2.29 -4.47
C ASN A 305 29.80 -2.06 -3.77
N ASN A 306 30.72 -3.03 -3.80
CA ASN A 306 32.07 -2.81 -3.27
C ASN A 306 32.77 -1.64 -3.98
N ASN A 307 32.65 -1.52 -5.32
CA ASN A 307 33.23 -0.38 -6.05
C ASN A 307 32.61 0.97 -5.66
N LYS A 308 31.31 1.02 -5.31
CA LYS A 308 30.68 2.25 -4.79
C LYS A 308 31.17 2.63 -3.39
N ASP A 309 31.55 1.66 -2.57
CA ASP A 309 32.20 1.91 -1.27
C ASP A 309 33.66 2.35 -1.43
N TYR A 310 34.32 1.99 -2.54
CA TYR A 310 35.62 2.57 -2.94
C TYR A 310 35.47 4.01 -3.45
N GLU A 311 34.47 4.31 -4.29
CA GLU A 311 34.19 5.69 -4.76
C GLU A 311 33.84 6.64 -3.59
N LYS A 312 33.09 6.18 -2.58
CA LYS A 312 32.83 6.97 -1.36
C LYS A 312 34.07 7.23 -0.50
N LYS A 313 35.12 6.40 -0.60
CA LYS A 313 36.40 6.59 0.11
C LYS A 313 37.37 7.50 -0.64
N GLU A 314 37.23 7.66 -1.95
CA GLU A 314 38.01 8.61 -2.74
C GLU A 314 37.41 10.02 -2.71
N LEU A 315 36.08 10.15 -2.71
CA LEU A 315 35.39 11.45 -2.56
C LEU A 315 35.58 12.13 -1.18
N SER A 316 36.09 11.41 -0.18
CA SER A 316 36.52 11.97 1.11
C SER A 316 38.05 12.06 1.27
N LYS A 317 38.83 11.68 0.26
CA LYS A 317 40.30 11.78 0.25
C LYS A 317 40.82 12.85 -0.72
N ASP A 318 40.03 13.25 -1.71
CA ASP A 318 40.39 14.33 -2.64
C ASP A 318 40.26 15.75 -2.08
N TYR A 319 39.77 15.92 -0.83
CA TYR A 319 39.80 17.22 -0.14
C TYR A 319 41.00 17.42 0.79
N ASN A 320 41.87 16.41 1.00
CA ASN A 320 43.05 16.54 1.86
C ASN A 320 44.40 16.32 1.15
N TYR A 321 44.41 15.88 -0.12
CA TYR A 321 45.68 15.73 -0.86
C TYR A 321 46.20 17.01 -1.54
N LYS A 322 45.39 18.08 -1.63
CA LYS A 322 45.82 19.38 -2.19
C LYS A 322 46.25 20.44 -1.17
N LYS A 323 46.20 20.15 0.14
CA LYS A 323 46.59 21.11 1.20
C LYS A 323 47.96 20.83 1.82
N GLU A 324 48.50 19.62 1.67
CA GLU A 324 49.83 19.26 2.18
C GLU A 324 50.96 19.42 1.15
N GLU A 325 50.63 19.46 -0.15
CA GLU A 325 51.62 19.70 -1.21
C GLU A 325 51.96 21.20 -1.37
N ILE A 326 51.02 22.10 -1.06
CA ILE A 326 51.24 23.56 -1.06
C ILE A 326 52.08 24.02 0.15
N ASN A 327 51.96 23.33 1.30
CA ASN A 327 52.76 23.64 2.50
C ASN A 327 54.17 23.03 2.50
N LYS A 328 54.45 22.05 1.63
CA LYS A 328 55.81 21.49 1.45
C LYS A 328 56.67 22.31 0.47
N ILE A 329 56.07 23.15 -0.36
CA ILE A 329 56.79 23.99 -1.34
C ILE A 329 57.31 25.31 -0.71
N LEU A 330 56.86 25.67 0.50
CA LEU A 330 57.20 26.94 1.15
C LEU A 330 58.15 26.85 2.36
N GLN A 331 58.77 25.70 2.64
CA GLN A 331 59.61 25.52 3.84
C GLN A 331 60.99 24.85 3.66
N HIS A 332 61.55 24.83 2.45
CA HIS A 332 62.95 24.45 2.26
C HIS A 332 63.67 25.37 1.26
N GLY A 333 64.08 26.54 1.73
CA GLY A 333 65.29 27.22 1.28
C GLY A 333 66.30 27.21 2.43
N CYS A 334 67.52 26.74 2.15
CA CYS A 334 68.73 26.78 2.99
C CYS A 334 68.73 25.89 4.26
N ASP A 335 69.78 25.20 4.69
CA ASP A 335 71.06 24.82 4.09
C ASP A 335 71.68 23.72 4.97
N TYR A 336 72.40 22.81 4.31
CA TYR A 336 73.61 22.08 4.72
C TYR A 336 74.10 22.13 6.20
N ASN A 337 74.26 20.96 6.84
CA ASN A 337 75.55 20.21 6.93
C ASN A 337 75.62 19.17 8.07
N LYS A 338 76.33 18.07 7.74
CA LYS A 338 77.25 17.25 8.57
C LYS A 338 76.75 16.14 9.52
N SER A 339 77.20 14.93 9.13
CA SER A 339 78.02 13.95 9.87
C SER A 339 77.41 13.09 10.99
N SER A 340 77.23 11.81 10.63
CA SER A 340 77.80 10.59 11.24
C SER A 340 77.78 10.36 12.76
N GLN A 341 77.30 9.13 13.06
CA GLN A 341 77.78 8.16 14.06
C GLN A 341 77.22 8.18 15.50
N ASN A 342 76.66 7.00 15.81
CA ASN A 342 76.92 6.14 16.96
C ASN A 342 76.06 6.22 18.24
N ASN A 343 75.67 5.00 18.60
CA ASN A 343 75.67 4.36 19.92
C ASN A 343 74.48 4.51 20.89
N ASN A 344 73.84 3.35 21.07
CA ASN A 344 73.65 2.60 22.32
C ASN A 344 72.90 3.21 23.51
N ASN A 345 71.88 2.44 23.86
CA ASN A 345 71.53 1.95 25.20
C ASN A 345 70.64 2.77 26.15
N ILE A 346 69.41 2.24 26.32
CA ILE A 346 68.81 1.77 27.59
C ILE A 346 68.64 2.82 28.71
N LYS A 347 67.38 3.25 28.99
CA LYS A 347 66.48 2.69 30.03
C LYS A 347 65.22 3.55 30.23
N ASN A 348 64.08 2.85 30.20
CA ASN A 348 62.83 3.01 30.96
C ASN A 348 62.36 4.39 31.44
N ILE A 349 61.12 4.74 31.08
CA ILE A 349 60.03 5.08 32.02
C ILE A 349 58.68 4.70 31.37
N ASN A 350 57.85 3.99 32.14
CA ASN A 350 56.48 3.61 31.81
C ASN A 350 55.58 4.81 31.54
N HIS A 351 54.81 4.79 30.44
CA HIS A 351 53.43 5.26 30.48
C HIS A 351 52.53 4.52 29.48
N ASN A 352 51.45 3.97 30.02
CA ASN A 352 50.29 3.45 29.31
C ASN A 352 49.83 4.43 28.23
N ASN A 353 49.48 3.90 27.04
CA ASN A 353 48.31 4.37 26.31
C ASN A 353 47.79 3.28 25.36
N ASN A 354 46.80 2.56 25.87
CA ASN A 354 45.72 2.00 25.07
C ASN A 354 45.02 3.13 24.30
N ASN A 355 44.72 2.85 23.02
CA ASN A 355 43.54 3.27 22.26
C ASN A 355 43.92 3.76 20.86
N ASN A 356 43.82 2.87 19.88
CA ASN A 356 43.28 3.17 18.55
C ASN A 356 43.05 1.86 17.77
N ASN A 357 42.08 1.06 18.21
CA ASN A 357 41.62 -0.14 17.47
C ASN A 357 40.09 -0.23 17.31
N ASN A 358 39.35 0.86 17.56
CA ASN A 358 37.88 0.81 17.51
C ASN A 358 37.26 1.14 16.14
N ASN A 359 38.03 1.65 15.17
CA ASN A 359 37.47 2.08 13.88
C ASN A 359 37.52 1.00 12.76
N ASN A 360 38.34 -0.06 12.88
CA ASN A 360 38.40 -1.15 11.89
C ASN A 360 37.37 -2.27 12.15
N ILE A 361 36.94 -2.47 13.40
CA ILE A 361 36.02 -3.55 13.78
C ILE A 361 34.59 -3.29 13.24
N ILE A 362 34.20 -2.03 13.09
CA ILE A 362 32.86 -1.63 12.64
C ILE A 362 32.67 -1.88 11.13
N GLY A 363 33.73 -1.71 10.32
CA GLY A 363 33.70 -1.99 8.88
C GLY A 363 33.65 -3.47 8.53
N GLU A 364 34.38 -4.32 9.27
CA GLU A 364 34.38 -5.77 9.04
C GLU A 364 33.07 -6.45 9.46
N LYS A 365 32.48 -6.02 10.59
CA LYS A 365 31.17 -6.55 11.06
C LYS A 365 30.06 -6.32 10.02
N ASN A 366 29.94 -5.10 9.49
CA ASN A 366 28.95 -4.74 8.46
C ASN A 366 29.14 -5.52 7.16
N THR A 367 30.40 -5.76 6.76
CA THR A 367 30.72 -6.53 5.56
C THR A 367 30.38 -8.02 5.71
N SER A 368 30.55 -8.59 6.92
CA SER A 368 30.20 -9.98 7.22
C SER A 368 28.68 -10.22 7.19
N GLU A 369 27.89 -9.27 7.70
CA GLU A 369 26.44 -9.38 7.77
C GLU A 369 25.80 -9.23 6.38
N TYR A 370 26.33 -8.31 5.56
CA TYR A 370 25.92 -8.15 4.18
C TYR A 370 26.18 -9.41 3.34
N ARG A 371 27.33 -10.06 3.52
CA ARG A 371 27.64 -11.36 2.89
C ARG A 371 26.66 -12.46 3.32
N LYS A 372 26.30 -12.54 4.61
CA LYS A 372 25.29 -13.49 5.11
C LYS A 372 23.92 -13.25 4.47
N LYS A 373 23.47 -11.99 4.39
CA LYS A 373 22.21 -11.60 3.74
C LYS A 373 22.18 -12.03 2.27
N ILE A 374 23.28 -11.88 1.55
CA ILE A 374 23.35 -12.26 0.14
C ILE A 374 23.38 -13.76 -0.05
N LYS A 375 24.10 -14.52 0.78
CA LYS A 375 24.02 -15.99 0.76
C LYS A 375 22.59 -16.48 0.99
N LYS A 376 21.85 -15.87 1.93
CA LYS A 376 20.43 -16.15 2.15
C LYS A 376 19.58 -15.83 0.92
N ASN A 377 19.78 -14.68 0.29
CA ASN A 377 19.06 -14.30 -0.93
C ASN A 377 19.35 -15.24 -2.11
N ILE A 378 20.60 -15.69 -2.28
CA ILE A 378 20.98 -16.66 -3.32
C ILE A 378 20.26 -17.98 -3.09
N LYS A 379 20.25 -18.49 -1.85
CA LYS A 379 19.53 -19.72 -1.50
C LYS A 379 18.04 -19.59 -1.79
N LEU A 380 17.41 -18.53 -1.30
CA LEU A 380 15.99 -18.25 -1.52
C LEU A 380 15.65 -18.13 -3.01
N ALA A 381 16.47 -17.43 -3.79
CA ALA A 381 16.25 -17.27 -5.22
C ALA A 381 16.35 -18.61 -5.96
N LYS A 382 17.34 -19.46 -5.61
CA LYS A 382 17.46 -20.81 -6.19
C LYS A 382 16.25 -21.66 -5.85
N ASP A 383 15.82 -21.66 -4.59
CA ASP A 383 14.66 -22.42 -4.14
C ASP A 383 13.38 -22.00 -4.88
N ILE A 384 13.15 -20.69 -5.03
CA ILE A 384 11.99 -20.16 -5.75
C ILE A 384 12.05 -20.51 -7.24
N GLN A 385 13.22 -20.37 -7.89
CA GLN A 385 13.36 -20.73 -9.30
C GLN A 385 13.13 -22.23 -9.53
N MET A 386 13.71 -23.09 -8.69
CA MET A 386 13.49 -24.54 -8.74
C MET A 386 12.01 -24.88 -8.53
N MET A 387 11.33 -24.22 -7.58
CA MET A 387 9.89 -24.44 -7.35
C MET A 387 9.04 -24.05 -8.56
N ILE A 388 9.34 -22.92 -9.20
CA ILE A 388 8.64 -22.46 -10.41
C ILE A 388 8.78 -23.50 -11.53
N ILE A 389 9.99 -23.99 -11.78
CA ILE A 389 10.25 -24.95 -12.85
C ILE A 389 9.66 -26.32 -12.53
N LYS A 390 9.97 -26.87 -11.34
CA LYS A 390 9.56 -28.22 -10.92
C LYS A 390 8.04 -28.38 -10.89
N ASN A 391 7.34 -27.38 -10.36
CA ASN A 391 5.88 -27.43 -10.23
C ASN A 391 5.15 -26.79 -11.43
N LYS A 392 5.89 -26.38 -12.47
CA LYS A 392 5.36 -25.71 -13.68
C LYS A 392 4.45 -24.52 -13.33
N LEU A 393 4.92 -23.68 -12.39
CA LEU A 393 4.16 -22.53 -11.94
C LEU A 393 4.22 -21.41 -12.98
N GLU A 394 3.09 -20.77 -13.19
CA GLU A 394 2.96 -19.64 -14.12
C GLU A 394 2.12 -18.51 -13.49
N PRO A 395 2.28 -17.26 -13.97
CA PRO A 395 1.44 -16.16 -13.50
C PRO A 395 -0.03 -16.43 -13.83
N ILE A 396 -0.87 -16.53 -12.81
CA ILE A 396 -2.30 -16.88 -12.94
C ILE A 396 -3.24 -15.76 -12.52
N ILE A 397 -2.86 -15.01 -11.48
CA ILE A 397 -3.70 -13.97 -10.88
C ILE A 397 -2.87 -12.71 -10.64
N ARG A 398 -3.45 -11.55 -10.93
CA ARG A 398 -2.98 -10.26 -10.46
C ARG A 398 -3.96 -9.67 -9.47
N THR A 399 -3.46 -9.14 -8.37
CA THR A 399 -4.22 -8.28 -7.45
C THR A 399 -3.58 -6.91 -7.38
N SER A 400 -4.36 -5.85 -7.52
CA SER A 400 -3.92 -4.46 -7.33
C SER A 400 -4.84 -3.75 -6.32
N TYR A 401 -4.27 -2.91 -5.46
CA TYR A 401 -5.02 -2.17 -4.45
C TYR A 401 -4.22 -0.96 -3.98
N LEU A 402 -4.91 -0.02 -3.36
CA LEU A 402 -4.33 1.15 -2.70
C LEU A 402 -4.25 0.86 -1.19
N ARG A 403 -3.11 1.16 -0.57
CA ARG A 403 -2.88 0.91 0.85
C ARG A 403 -2.65 2.19 1.63
N SER A 404 -3.48 2.40 2.65
CA SER A 404 -3.22 3.33 3.75
C SER A 404 -2.60 2.56 4.93
N ALA A 405 -1.62 3.14 5.61
CA ALA A 405 -0.96 2.51 6.76
C ALA A 405 -0.91 3.47 7.96
N PHE A 406 -1.11 2.91 9.16
CA PHE A 406 -1.18 3.65 10.41
C PHE A 406 -0.37 2.93 11.48
N GLN A 407 0.59 3.61 12.09
CA GLN A 407 1.44 3.05 13.15
C GLN A 407 2.25 4.15 13.83
N LEU A 408 2.36 4.10 15.15
CA LEU A 408 3.28 4.97 15.89
C LEU A 408 4.74 4.66 15.52
N GLN A 409 5.57 5.70 15.39
CA GLN A 409 7.00 5.53 15.07
C GLN A 409 7.74 4.81 16.22
N ASN A 410 7.40 5.17 17.46
CA ASN A 410 8.09 4.67 18.65
C ASN A 410 7.40 3.44 19.28
N ASN A 411 6.22 3.07 18.79
CA ASN A 411 5.47 1.94 19.34
C ASN A 411 4.99 0.96 18.27
N ASN A 412 5.48 -0.27 18.38
CA ASN A 412 5.16 -1.37 17.49
C ASN A 412 3.97 -2.24 17.98
N SER A 413 3.27 -1.83 19.04
CA SER A 413 2.15 -2.58 19.63
C SER A 413 0.99 -2.79 18.66
N VAL A 414 0.61 -1.74 17.92
CA VAL A 414 -0.52 -1.74 16.99
C VAL A 414 -0.08 -1.19 15.65
N ARG A 415 -0.38 -1.92 14.58
CA ARG A 415 -0.28 -1.43 13.20
C ARG A 415 -1.55 -1.76 12.45
N ILE A 416 -2.15 -0.77 11.81
CA ILE A 416 -3.34 -0.93 10.99
C ILE A 416 -2.98 -0.62 9.53
N SER A 417 -3.53 -1.38 8.60
CA SER A 417 -3.53 -1.01 7.19
C SER A 417 -4.91 -1.22 6.59
N ILE A 418 -5.32 -0.30 5.72
CA ILE A 418 -6.59 -0.37 4.99
C ILE A 418 -6.25 -0.49 3.51
N ASP A 419 -6.72 -1.57 2.88
CA ASP A 419 -6.61 -1.79 1.45
C ASP A 419 -7.93 -1.43 0.77
N THR A 420 -7.91 -0.47 -0.15
CA THR A 420 -9.06 0.02 -0.92
C THR A 420 -8.85 -0.21 -2.42
N ASN A 421 -9.91 -0.04 -3.22
CA ASN A 421 -9.89 -0.22 -4.67
C ASN A 421 -9.27 -1.56 -5.09
N VAL A 422 -9.61 -2.62 -4.35
CA VAL A 422 -9.04 -3.94 -4.56
C VAL A 422 -9.59 -4.50 -5.87
N SER A 423 -8.68 -4.72 -6.81
CA SER A 423 -8.97 -5.23 -8.15
C SER A 423 -8.19 -6.51 -8.41
N MET A 424 -8.81 -7.37 -9.22
CA MET A 424 -8.36 -8.71 -9.54
C MET A 424 -8.43 -8.90 -11.05
N LEU A 425 -7.39 -9.51 -11.61
CA LEU A 425 -7.26 -9.74 -13.05
C LEU A 425 -6.72 -11.15 -13.30
N ASN A 426 -7.25 -11.80 -14.32
CA ASN A 426 -6.70 -13.06 -14.83
C ASN A 426 -5.38 -12.79 -15.57
N GLU A 427 -4.30 -13.35 -15.06
CA GLU A 427 -2.95 -13.14 -15.61
C GLU A 427 -2.57 -14.23 -16.63
N TYR A 428 -3.33 -15.32 -16.71
CA TYR A 428 -3.02 -16.48 -17.55
C TYR A 428 -3.08 -16.13 -19.05
N VAL A 429 -2.03 -16.50 -19.80
CA VAL A 429 -1.94 -16.31 -21.25
C VAL A 429 -1.28 -17.52 -21.91
N ARG A 430 -1.75 -17.93 -23.09
CA ARG A 430 -1.20 -19.11 -23.82
C ARG A 430 0.26 -18.94 -24.24
N LYS A 431 0.63 -17.74 -24.71
CA LYS A 431 2.01 -17.41 -25.13
C LYS A 431 2.42 -16.10 -24.48
N ARG A 432 3.43 -16.16 -23.62
CA ARG A 432 3.86 -15.02 -22.81
C ARG A 432 5.11 -14.35 -23.39
N LYS A 433 5.01 -13.07 -23.73
CA LYS A 433 6.16 -12.23 -24.13
C LYS A 433 6.86 -11.59 -22.93
N ASN A 434 6.08 -11.08 -21.97
CA ASN A 434 6.55 -10.38 -20.78
C ASN A 434 6.19 -11.16 -19.51
N TRP A 435 6.95 -11.00 -18.43
CA TRP A 435 6.69 -11.71 -17.17
C TRP A 435 5.28 -11.45 -16.60
N CYS A 436 4.69 -10.30 -16.93
CA CYS A 436 3.30 -9.93 -16.66
C CYS A 436 2.63 -9.29 -17.90
N ARG A 437 1.29 -9.32 -17.97
CA ARG A 437 0.46 -8.62 -18.95
C ARG A 437 0.62 -7.10 -18.80
N LEU A 438 0.59 -6.38 -19.90
CA LEU A 438 0.61 -4.92 -19.85
C LEU A 438 -0.77 -4.39 -19.42
N SER A 439 -0.80 -3.22 -18.78
CA SER A 439 -2.04 -2.63 -18.26
C SER A 439 -3.05 -2.35 -19.39
N GLU A 440 -2.57 -1.94 -20.57
CA GLU A 440 -3.41 -1.67 -21.76
C GLU A 440 -4.10 -2.93 -22.27
N GLU A 441 -3.43 -4.09 -22.19
CA GLU A 441 -3.98 -5.37 -22.62
C GLU A 441 -5.09 -5.84 -21.66
N ALA A 442 -4.92 -5.60 -20.37
CA ALA A 442 -5.88 -5.98 -19.33
C ALA A 442 -7.17 -5.14 -19.40
N LEU A 443 -7.03 -3.83 -19.67
CA LEU A 443 -8.16 -2.90 -19.71
C LEU A 443 -9.06 -3.11 -20.93
N ARG A 444 -8.51 -3.44 -22.10
CA ARG A 444 -9.27 -3.61 -23.36
C ARG A 444 -10.31 -4.73 -23.31
N LYS A 445 -10.08 -5.78 -22.52
CA LYS A 445 -10.97 -6.94 -22.45
C LYS A 445 -11.99 -6.90 -21.31
N ASN A 446 -11.99 -5.81 -20.52
CA ASN A 446 -12.83 -5.65 -19.33
C ASN A 446 -12.76 -6.85 -18.35
N GLU A 447 -11.60 -7.50 -18.24
CA GLU A 447 -11.37 -8.72 -17.43
C GLU A 447 -11.09 -8.40 -15.94
N ILE A 448 -11.34 -7.16 -15.50
CA ILE A 448 -10.99 -6.68 -14.16
C ILE A 448 -12.20 -6.79 -13.25
N ILE A 449 -12.11 -7.65 -12.24
CA ILE A 449 -13.08 -7.74 -11.15
C ILE A 449 -12.65 -6.79 -10.03
N ARG A 450 -13.56 -5.91 -9.60
CA ARG A 450 -13.33 -5.00 -8.46
C ARG A 450 -14.19 -5.44 -7.28
N LEU A 451 -13.57 -5.55 -6.11
CA LEU A 451 -14.31 -5.83 -4.88
C LEU A 451 -15.09 -4.58 -4.45
N ASN A 452 -16.29 -4.79 -3.91
CA ASN A 452 -17.23 -3.79 -3.39
C ASN A 452 -17.02 -3.48 -1.89
N TYR A 453 -15.89 -3.89 -1.31
CA TYR A 453 -15.54 -3.62 0.08
C TYR A 453 -14.04 -3.32 0.24
N GLY A 454 -13.69 -2.59 1.30
CA GLY A 454 -12.32 -2.41 1.78
C GLY A 454 -11.88 -3.56 2.69
N ILE A 455 -10.56 -3.70 2.87
CA ILE A 455 -9.99 -4.72 3.76
C ILE A 455 -9.12 -4.03 4.80
N ILE A 456 -9.47 -4.19 6.08
CA ILE A 456 -8.68 -3.72 7.21
C ILE A 456 -7.82 -4.89 7.70
N GLU A 457 -6.51 -4.68 7.84
CA GLU A 457 -5.58 -5.61 8.48
C GLU A 457 -5.04 -4.95 9.75
N ILE A 458 -5.38 -5.52 10.91
CA ILE A 458 -4.89 -5.09 12.22
C ILE A 458 -3.81 -6.08 12.66
N LYS A 459 -2.67 -5.56 13.07
CA LYS A 459 -1.56 -6.36 13.59
C LYS A 459 -1.22 -5.90 15.00
N LEU A 460 -1.32 -6.84 15.93
CA LEU A 460 -1.07 -6.60 17.35
C LEU A 460 0.16 -7.37 17.83
N LYS A 461 0.90 -6.79 18.76
CA LYS A 461 1.94 -7.53 19.50
C LYS A 461 1.34 -8.39 20.62
N THR A 462 0.20 -7.98 21.17
CA THR A 462 -0.55 -8.66 22.23
C THR A 462 -1.85 -9.24 21.69
N ASP A 463 -2.38 -10.26 22.33
CA ASP A 463 -3.66 -10.88 21.89
C ASP A 463 -4.88 -10.00 22.19
N ASN A 464 -4.77 -9.11 23.18
CA ASN A 464 -5.86 -8.22 23.55
C ASN A 464 -5.99 -7.05 22.56
N MET A 465 -7.13 -6.98 21.88
CA MET A 465 -7.50 -5.88 20.98
C MET A 465 -7.89 -4.64 21.81
N PRO A 466 -7.29 -3.46 21.56
CA PRO A 466 -7.70 -2.21 22.19
C PRO A 466 -9.19 -1.88 21.99
N THR A 467 -9.83 -1.35 23.04
CA THR A 467 -11.27 -1.02 23.05
C THR A 467 -11.68 -0.01 21.98
N TRP A 468 -10.82 0.96 21.67
CA TRP A 468 -11.10 1.92 20.60
C TRP A 468 -11.16 1.24 19.22
N ILE A 469 -10.38 0.17 18.99
CA ILE A 469 -10.43 -0.60 17.74
C ILE A 469 -11.71 -1.42 17.68
N THR A 470 -12.08 -2.10 18.77
CA THR A 470 -13.34 -2.86 18.82
C THR A 470 -14.54 -1.95 18.59
N ASN A 471 -14.54 -0.75 19.16
CA ASN A 471 -15.61 0.22 18.95
C ASN A 471 -15.71 0.68 17.49
N ILE A 472 -14.58 0.94 16.83
CA ILE A 472 -14.56 1.28 15.40
C ILE A 472 -15.12 0.12 14.57
N LEU A 473 -14.65 -1.12 14.81
CA LEU A 473 -15.09 -2.29 14.07
C LEU A 473 -16.59 -2.55 14.25
N ASN A 474 -17.11 -2.42 15.47
CA ASN A 474 -18.52 -2.60 15.80
C ASN A 474 -19.39 -1.52 15.15
N ASN A 475 -18.99 -0.24 15.24
CA ASN A 475 -19.72 0.87 14.64
C ASN A 475 -19.81 0.75 13.11
N ASN A 476 -18.82 0.13 12.49
CA ASN A 476 -18.77 -0.09 11.04
C ASN A 476 -19.47 -1.38 10.60
N GLU A 477 -19.99 -2.19 11.53
CA GLU A 477 -20.49 -3.54 11.25
C GLU A 477 -19.46 -4.37 10.47
N SER A 478 -18.18 -4.25 10.84
CA SER A 478 -17.07 -4.87 10.12
C SER A 478 -17.12 -6.39 10.26
N ILE A 479 -16.96 -7.10 9.15
CA ILE A 479 -17.02 -8.57 9.14
C ILE A 479 -15.62 -9.12 9.40
N ASN A 480 -15.46 -9.94 10.43
CA ASN A 480 -14.21 -10.67 10.67
C ASN A 480 -14.00 -11.73 9.56
N ALA A 481 -12.97 -11.52 8.74
CA ALA A 481 -12.58 -12.45 7.69
C ALA A 481 -11.33 -13.21 8.11
N TYR A 482 -11.54 -14.25 8.93
CA TYR A 482 -10.48 -15.07 9.48
C TYR A 482 -9.58 -15.65 8.37
N LYS A 483 -8.28 -15.36 8.48
CA LYS A 483 -7.22 -15.76 7.51
C LYS A 483 -7.51 -15.36 6.05
N TYR A 484 -8.25 -14.27 5.84
CA TYR A 484 -8.54 -13.72 4.51
C TYR A 484 -7.32 -13.65 3.59
N SER A 485 -7.50 -14.06 2.33
CA SER A 485 -6.46 -14.07 1.31
C SER A 485 -6.97 -13.51 -0.01
N LYS A 486 -6.39 -12.38 -0.45
CA LYS A 486 -6.65 -11.79 -1.78
C LYS A 486 -6.40 -12.80 -2.92
N TYR A 487 -5.42 -13.68 -2.75
CA TYR A 487 -5.12 -14.73 -3.73
C TYR A 487 -6.25 -15.75 -3.83
N GLN A 488 -6.74 -16.24 -2.70
CA GLN A 488 -7.82 -17.24 -2.69
C GLN A 488 -9.13 -16.63 -3.17
N THR A 489 -9.43 -15.37 -2.78
CA THR A 489 -10.56 -14.62 -3.33
C THR A 489 -10.45 -14.52 -4.86
N ALA A 490 -9.30 -14.10 -5.39
CA ALA A 490 -9.13 -13.95 -6.83
C ALA A 490 -9.25 -15.28 -7.60
N MET A 491 -8.67 -16.36 -7.06
CA MET A 491 -8.82 -17.70 -7.65
C MET A 491 -10.29 -18.14 -7.66
N ALA A 492 -11.02 -17.92 -6.57
CA ALA A 492 -12.43 -18.25 -6.49
C ALA A 492 -13.31 -17.44 -7.44
N LEU A 493 -12.93 -16.19 -7.76
CA LEU A 493 -13.70 -15.32 -8.65
C LEU A 493 -13.38 -15.50 -10.13
N LEU A 494 -12.11 -15.77 -10.47
CA LEU A 494 -11.61 -15.74 -11.85
C LEU A 494 -11.26 -17.12 -12.43
N HIS A 495 -10.98 -18.12 -11.58
CA HIS A 495 -10.60 -19.48 -11.99
C HIS A 495 -11.38 -20.51 -11.17
N ALA A 496 -12.68 -20.26 -10.97
CA ALA A 496 -13.52 -21.09 -10.13
C ALA A 496 -13.64 -22.54 -10.64
N GLU A 497 -13.52 -22.73 -11.95
CA GLU A 497 -13.51 -24.03 -12.62
C GLU A 497 -12.31 -24.91 -12.23
N LYS A 498 -11.25 -24.32 -11.67
CA LYS A 498 -10.02 -25.05 -11.28
C LYS A 498 -9.97 -25.43 -9.81
N ILE A 499 -10.93 -24.96 -9.01
CA ILE A 499 -10.85 -25.10 -7.55
C ILE A 499 -11.95 -26.02 -7.01
N LYS A 500 -11.60 -26.80 -6.00
CA LYS A 500 -12.54 -27.71 -5.31
C LYS A 500 -13.22 -27.09 -4.09
N TYR A 501 -12.57 -26.14 -3.43
CA TYR A 501 -13.05 -25.53 -2.19
C TYR A 501 -13.12 -24.02 -2.36
N ILE A 502 -14.19 -23.39 -1.90
CA ILE A 502 -14.39 -21.94 -1.95
C ILE A 502 -14.12 -21.33 -0.56
N PRO A 503 -13.47 -20.16 -0.46
CA PRO A 503 -13.28 -19.50 0.83
C PRO A 503 -14.61 -19.03 1.43
N ILE A 504 -14.74 -19.15 2.76
CA ILE A 504 -15.98 -18.82 3.48
C ILE A 504 -16.50 -17.40 3.20
N TRP A 505 -15.61 -16.41 3.09
CA TRP A 505 -15.97 -15.00 2.85
C TRP A 505 -16.50 -14.71 1.43
N ILE A 506 -16.45 -15.68 0.52
CA ILE A 506 -17.07 -15.59 -0.82
C ILE A 506 -18.53 -16.06 -0.77
N HIS A 507 -18.95 -16.70 0.31
CA HIS A 507 -20.32 -17.16 0.47
C HIS A 507 -21.33 -16.00 0.33
N GLN A 508 -22.45 -16.29 -0.32
CA GLN A 508 -23.48 -15.33 -0.69
C GLN A 508 -23.96 -14.46 0.48
N ASN A 509 -24.16 -15.07 1.66
CA ASN A 509 -24.59 -14.36 2.88
C ASN A 509 -23.62 -13.24 3.33
N ILE A 510 -22.32 -13.39 3.05
CA ILE A 510 -21.32 -12.37 3.40
C ILE A 510 -21.29 -11.29 2.31
N GLN A 511 -21.47 -11.68 1.05
CA GLN A 511 -21.47 -10.75 -0.07
C GLN A 511 -22.73 -9.87 -0.09
N SER A 512 -23.90 -10.40 0.28
CA SER A 512 -25.17 -9.65 0.38
C SER A 512 -25.09 -8.42 1.27
N ILE A 513 -24.23 -8.44 2.30
CA ILE A 513 -24.02 -7.30 3.21
C ILE A 513 -23.33 -6.12 2.49
N PHE A 514 -22.52 -6.42 1.47
CA PHE A 514 -21.84 -5.41 0.66
C PHE A 514 -22.60 -5.06 -0.62
N HIS A 515 -23.73 -5.72 -0.87
CA HIS A 515 -24.65 -5.37 -1.94
C HIS A 515 -25.63 -4.30 -1.46
N SER A 516 -25.94 -3.32 -2.31
CA SER A 516 -27.04 -2.41 -2.04
C SER A 516 -28.35 -3.18 -2.06
N SER A 517 -29.23 -2.94 -1.09
CA SER A 517 -30.47 -3.68 -0.81
C SER A 517 -31.52 -3.71 -1.93
N ASN A 518 -31.29 -3.03 -3.05
CA ASN A 518 -32.03 -3.23 -4.27
C ASN A 518 -31.01 -3.62 -5.32
N ASN A 519 -31.19 -4.81 -5.93
CA ASN A 519 -30.89 -5.13 -7.34
C ASN A 519 -30.71 -6.65 -7.55
N ASN A 520 -31.79 -7.32 -7.97
CA ASN A 520 -31.75 -8.61 -8.67
C ASN A 520 -31.31 -8.36 -10.12
N ILE A 521 -30.42 -9.22 -10.66
CA ILE A 521 -29.84 -9.18 -12.02
C ILE A 521 -28.72 -8.11 -12.06
N ASP A 522 -27.43 -8.29 -12.32
CA ASP A 522 -26.64 -9.25 -13.10
C ASP A 522 -25.32 -9.63 -12.35
N ASN A 523 -25.39 -9.97 -11.06
CA ASN A 523 -24.23 -10.45 -10.26
C ASN A 523 -23.83 -11.90 -10.56
N ASN A 524 -23.88 -12.25 -11.84
CA ASN A 524 -23.93 -13.60 -12.38
C ASN A 524 -22.62 -14.39 -12.30
N SER A 525 -21.53 -13.88 -11.72
CA SER A 525 -20.31 -14.69 -11.51
C SER A 525 -20.23 -15.20 -10.08
N ILE A 526 -20.26 -14.32 -9.09
CA ILE A 526 -20.12 -14.70 -7.67
C ILE A 526 -21.32 -15.50 -7.18
N GLN A 527 -22.54 -15.02 -7.51
CA GLN A 527 -23.78 -15.69 -7.16
C GLN A 527 -23.90 -17.04 -7.90
N LYS A 528 -23.62 -17.09 -9.21
CA LYS A 528 -23.62 -18.38 -9.94
C LYS A 528 -22.55 -19.33 -9.42
N LEU A 529 -21.44 -18.85 -8.87
CA LEU A 529 -20.40 -19.70 -8.29
C LEU A 529 -20.76 -20.21 -6.90
N SER A 530 -21.39 -19.39 -6.06
CA SER A 530 -22.00 -19.88 -4.82
C SER A 530 -23.13 -20.85 -5.10
N ASP A 531 -24.04 -20.51 -6.01
CA ASP A 531 -25.19 -21.33 -6.39
C ASP A 531 -24.76 -22.65 -7.02
N LYS A 532 -23.81 -22.64 -7.97
CA LYS A 532 -23.25 -23.86 -8.60
C LYS A 532 -22.51 -24.74 -7.59
N TYR A 533 -21.90 -24.15 -6.55
CA TYR A 533 -21.29 -24.92 -5.47
C TYR A 533 -22.34 -25.50 -4.52
N ILE A 534 -23.37 -24.72 -4.18
CA ILE A 534 -24.49 -25.13 -3.32
C ILE A 534 -25.29 -26.25 -3.98
N THR A 535 -25.57 -26.17 -5.29
CA THR A 535 -26.28 -27.22 -6.03
C THR A 535 -25.46 -28.51 -6.15
N ASN A 536 -24.14 -28.41 -6.24
CA ASN A 536 -23.26 -29.58 -6.37
C ASN A 536 -22.88 -30.24 -5.03
N ASN A 537 -23.06 -29.55 -3.90
CA ASN A 537 -22.64 -30.02 -2.56
C ASN A 537 -23.76 -29.85 -1.51
N SER A 538 -24.99 -30.19 -1.85
CA SER A 538 -26.19 -30.05 -1.00
C SER A 538 -26.04 -30.62 0.43
N ASN A 539 -25.20 -31.66 0.62
CA ASN A 539 -24.96 -32.26 1.93
C ASN A 539 -23.98 -31.48 2.83
N HIS A 540 -23.14 -30.59 2.28
CA HIS A 540 -22.16 -29.81 3.06
C HIS A 540 -22.67 -28.43 3.49
N VAL A 541 -23.73 -27.92 2.85
CA VAL A 541 -24.28 -26.57 3.10
C VAL A 541 -25.14 -26.53 4.38
N LEU A 542 -25.81 -27.64 4.72
CA LEU A 542 -26.64 -27.75 5.92
C LEU A 542 -25.83 -27.60 7.23
N SER A 543 -24.54 -27.96 7.23
CA SER A 543 -23.67 -27.78 8.42
C SER A 543 -23.11 -26.35 8.58
N LEU A 544 -23.16 -25.52 7.53
CA LEU A 544 -22.66 -24.13 7.56
C LEU A 544 -23.69 -23.15 8.13
N ASN A 545 -24.99 -23.36 7.84
CA ASN A 545 -26.05 -22.48 8.34
C ASN A 545 -26.14 -22.46 9.89
N ASN A 546 -25.87 -23.59 10.54
CA ASN A 546 -25.89 -23.67 12.02
C ASN A 546 -24.66 -23.01 12.68
N ASN A 547 -23.53 -22.89 11.97
CA ASN A 547 -22.30 -22.31 12.53
C ASN A 547 -22.17 -20.80 12.27
N ILE A 548 -22.81 -20.25 11.23
CA ILE A 548 -22.77 -18.82 10.91
C ILE A 548 -23.56 -17.99 11.93
N LEU A 549 -24.61 -18.55 12.52
CA LEU A 549 -25.39 -17.90 13.60
C LEU A 549 -24.61 -17.78 14.92
N ASN A 550 -23.51 -18.53 15.10
CA ASN A 550 -22.66 -18.47 16.30
C ASN A 550 -21.43 -17.54 16.16
N MET A 551 -21.19 -16.94 14.99
CA MET A 551 -20.06 -16.03 14.76
C MET A 551 -20.25 -14.62 15.37
N SER A 552 -21.41 -14.34 15.98
CA SER A 552 -21.68 -13.12 16.75
C SER A 552 -21.19 -13.19 18.20
N ASN A 553 -20.71 -14.36 18.68
CA ASN A 553 -20.16 -14.53 20.03
C ASN A 553 -18.63 -14.72 20.00
N PRO A 554 -17.83 -13.78 20.55
CA PRO A 554 -16.37 -13.88 20.62
C PRO A 554 -15.83 -15.05 21.45
N SER A 555 -16.68 -15.73 22.23
CA SER A 555 -16.30 -16.75 23.21
C SER A 555 -16.29 -18.18 22.69
N SER A 556 -16.69 -18.44 21.44
CA SER A 556 -16.80 -19.81 20.91
C SER A 556 -15.62 -20.28 20.05
N ILE A 557 -14.51 -19.53 20.04
CA ILE A 557 -13.32 -19.86 19.25
C ILE A 557 -12.27 -20.53 20.15
N LYS A 558 -12.41 -21.83 20.37
CA LYS A 558 -11.29 -22.72 20.69
C LYS A 558 -11.30 -23.90 19.73
#